data_AF-Q6NAV6-F1
#
_entry.id   AF-Q6NAV6-F1
#
_cell.length_a   1.000
_cell.length_b   1.000
_cell.length_c   1.000
_cell.angle_alpha   90.00
_cell.angle_beta   90.00
_cell.angle_gamma   90.00
#
_symmetry.space_group_name_H-M   'P 1'
#
loop_
_entity.id
_entity.type
_entity.pdbx_description
1 polymer ?
#
loop_
_entity_poly.entity_id
_entity_poly.type
_entity_poly.pdbx_seq_one_letter_code
_entity_poly.pdbx_strand_id
1 'polypeptide(L)'
;MLLEMIPDMPECSEDFLSWHPLSYAEHFKASNFKARDLAIEAYDTADPGIRSDFDDITNNMTAILTAVGEAMRQASQDATRAKLAESAVGWIKPLIGRAGGIINGQGCEADVDYIMAH
;
A
#
# COMPACT_ATOMS: atom_id res chain seq x y z
N MET A 1 0.60 -8.82 -5.78
CA MET A 1 1.10 -8.53 -4.42
C MET A 1 1.26 -9.84 -3.65
N LEU A 2 2.15 -9.93 -2.65
CA LEU A 2 2.37 -11.17 -1.89
C LEU A 2 1.07 -11.74 -1.28
N LEU A 3 0.19 -10.86 -0.78
CA LEU A 3 -1.12 -11.23 -0.23
C LEU A 3 -1.99 -12.03 -1.22
N GLU A 4 -1.88 -11.78 -2.52
CA GLU A 4 -2.67 -12.49 -3.55
C GLU A 4 -2.19 -13.93 -3.76
N MET A 5 -0.98 -14.27 -3.31
CA MET A 5 -0.43 -15.63 -3.42
C MET A 5 -0.85 -16.51 -2.24
N ILE A 6 -1.14 -15.93 -1.07
CA ILE A 6 -1.44 -16.67 0.16
C ILE A 6 -2.56 -17.72 0.02
N PRO A 7 -3.67 -17.47 -0.71
CA PRO A 7 -4.72 -18.49 -0.87
C PRO A 7 -4.24 -19.77 -1.55
N ASP A 8 -3.37 -19.64 -2.55
CA ASP A 8 -2.81 -20.77 -3.31
C ASP A 8 -1.50 -21.31 -2.71
N MET A 9 -0.77 -20.45 -1.97
CA MET A 9 0.54 -20.72 -1.36
C MET A 9 0.56 -20.19 0.09
N PRO A 10 0.03 -20.94 1.07
CA PRO A 10 -0.07 -20.50 2.47
C PRO A 10 1.26 -20.12 3.13
N GLU A 11 2.38 -20.70 2.67
CA GLU A 11 3.73 -20.39 3.13
C GLU A 11 4.14 -18.93 2.88
N CYS A 12 3.55 -18.27 1.86
CA CYS A 12 3.76 -16.85 1.60
C CYS A 12 3.27 -15.93 2.74
N SER A 13 2.45 -16.46 3.66
CA SER A 13 2.07 -15.73 4.86
C SER A 13 3.25 -15.43 5.77
N GLU A 14 4.28 -16.29 5.82
CA GLU A 14 5.47 -16.05 6.66
C GLU A 14 6.25 -14.82 6.18
N ASP A 15 6.46 -14.72 4.87
CA ASP A 15 7.08 -13.55 4.23
C ASP A 15 6.29 -12.28 4.52
N PHE A 16 4.95 -12.34 4.42
CA PHE A 16 4.09 -11.21 4.74
C PHE A 16 4.19 -10.82 6.22
N LEU A 17 4.27 -11.79 7.13
CA LEU A 17 4.37 -11.55 8.56
C LEU A 17 5.76 -11.05 9.00
N SER A 18 6.78 -11.25 8.17
CA SER A 18 8.13 -10.70 8.36
C SER A 18 8.25 -9.25 7.89
N TRP A 19 7.32 -8.79 7.04
CA TRP A 19 7.32 -7.43 6.53
C TRP A 19 7.07 -6.40 7.65
N HIS A 20 7.73 -5.24 7.52
CA HIS A 20 7.53 -4.10 8.38
C HIS A 20 7.44 -2.81 7.54
N PRO A 21 6.68 -1.80 8.00
CA PRO A 21 6.58 -0.54 7.29
C PRO A 21 7.92 0.21 7.27
N LEU A 22 8.07 1.07 6.28
CA LEU A 22 9.17 2.01 6.11
C LEU A 22 8.59 3.37 5.76
N SER A 23 9.21 4.45 6.23
CA SER A 23 8.92 5.79 5.69
C SER A 23 9.31 5.88 4.22
N TYR A 24 8.78 6.88 3.51
CA TYR A 24 9.10 7.11 2.10
C TYR A 24 10.63 7.18 1.85
N ALA A 25 11.34 7.93 2.69
CA ALA A 25 12.79 8.06 2.58
C ALA A 25 13.54 6.76 2.91
N GLU A 26 13.10 6.01 3.92
CA GLU A 26 13.71 4.72 4.26
C GLU A 26 13.51 3.69 3.14
N HIS A 27 12.32 3.64 2.54
CA HIS A 27 12.03 2.79 1.39
C HIS A 27 13.03 3.02 0.26
N PHE A 28 13.24 4.29 -0.14
CA PHE A 28 14.17 4.60 -1.23
C PHE A 28 15.63 4.37 -0.84
N LYS A 29 16.03 4.64 0.41
CA LYS A 29 17.38 4.35 0.92
C LYS A 29 17.71 2.86 0.95
N ALA A 30 16.72 2.01 1.24
CA ALA A 30 16.85 0.55 1.23
C ALA A 30 16.79 -0.05 -0.20
N SER A 31 16.33 0.71 -1.19
CA SER A 31 16.18 0.25 -2.57
C SER A 31 17.45 0.36 -3.42
N ASN A 32 17.53 -0.44 -4.48
CA ASN A 32 18.54 -0.30 -5.54
C ASN A 32 18.16 0.75 -6.62
N PHE A 33 17.20 1.63 -6.33
CA PHE A 33 16.74 2.63 -7.29
C PHE A 33 17.82 3.70 -7.51
N LYS A 34 18.28 3.85 -8.77
CA LYS A 34 19.39 4.74 -9.12
C LYS A 34 19.13 6.21 -8.80
N ALA A 35 17.88 6.65 -8.90
CA ALA A 35 17.48 8.04 -8.67
C ALA A 35 16.84 8.23 -7.27
N ARG A 36 17.20 7.40 -6.28
CA ARG A 36 16.62 7.47 -4.92
C ARG A 36 16.76 8.84 -4.26
N ASP A 37 17.92 9.50 -4.42
CA ASP A 37 18.16 10.78 -3.75
C ASP A 37 17.27 11.87 -4.37
N LEU A 38 17.10 11.85 -5.70
CA LEU A 38 16.18 12.73 -6.41
C LEU A 38 14.72 12.48 -6.03
N ALA A 39 14.32 11.21 -5.84
CA ALA A 39 12.95 10.87 -5.43
C ALA A 39 12.65 11.36 -4.01
N ILE A 40 13.62 11.28 -3.10
CA ILE A 40 13.50 11.80 -1.73
C ILE A 40 13.43 13.34 -1.76
N GLU A 41 14.31 14.00 -2.52
CA GLU A 41 14.30 15.46 -2.65
C GLU A 41 12.98 15.98 -3.25
N ALA A 42 12.46 15.31 -4.28
CA ALA A 42 11.17 15.65 -4.89
C ALA A 42 10.02 15.53 -3.87
N TYR A 43 10.05 14.51 -3.02
CA TYR A 43 9.08 14.35 -1.95
C TYR A 43 9.22 15.42 -0.87
N ASP A 44 10.45 15.75 -0.46
CA ASP A 44 10.72 16.76 0.57
C ASP A 44 10.32 18.18 0.13
N THR A 45 10.41 18.45 -1.18
CA THR A 45 10.09 19.75 -1.80
C THR A 45 8.68 19.83 -2.39
N ALA A 46 7.92 18.73 -2.37
CA ALA A 46 6.53 18.71 -2.82
C ALA A 46 5.66 19.68 -2.02
N ASP A 47 4.54 20.11 -2.62
CA ASP A 47 3.54 20.89 -1.91
C ASP A 47 3.11 20.15 -0.62
N PRO A 48 3.12 20.83 0.56
CA PRO A 48 2.81 20.18 1.82
C PRO A 48 1.44 19.51 1.88
N GLY A 49 0.43 20.06 1.17
CA GLY A 49 -0.90 19.47 1.09
C GLY A 49 -0.90 18.18 0.28
N ILE A 50 -0.28 18.20 -0.90
CA ILE A 50 -0.10 17.01 -1.75
C ILE A 50 0.67 15.91 -1.01
N ARG A 51 1.73 16.29 -0.29
CA ARG A 51 2.52 15.35 0.52
C ARG A 51 1.68 14.75 1.65
N SER A 52 0.93 15.58 2.38
CA SER A 52 0.05 15.10 3.45
C SER A 52 -1.00 14.12 2.94
N ASP A 53 -1.64 14.40 1.80
CA ASP A 53 -2.63 13.51 1.20
C ASP A 53 -2.03 12.15 0.83
N PHE A 54 -0.80 12.14 0.31
CA PHE A 54 -0.07 10.92 0.01
C PHE A 54 0.29 10.14 1.29
N ASP A 55 0.80 10.84 2.30
CA ASP A 55 1.19 10.27 3.59
C ASP A 55 -0.01 9.64 4.29
N ASP A 56 -1.16 10.30 4.28
CA ASP A 56 -2.39 9.77 4.88
C ASP A 56 -2.83 8.46 4.21
N ILE A 57 -2.75 8.37 2.87
CA ILE A 57 -3.09 7.15 2.14
C ILE A 57 -2.10 6.02 2.48
N THR A 58 -0.80 6.31 2.50
CA THR A 58 0.23 5.29 2.82
C THR A 58 0.17 4.84 4.28
N ASN A 59 -0.13 5.74 5.21
CA ASN A 59 -0.37 5.43 6.61
C ASN A 59 -1.62 4.55 6.79
N ASN A 60 -2.71 4.84 6.04
CA ASN A 60 -3.91 4.00 6.04
C ASN A 60 -3.62 2.59 5.51
N MET A 61 -2.87 2.48 4.40
CA MET A 61 -2.43 1.17 3.89
C MET A 61 -1.60 0.42 4.93
N THR A 62 -0.65 1.10 5.57
CA THR A 62 0.20 0.52 6.62
C THR A 62 -0.64 0.00 7.79
N ALA A 63 -1.59 0.79 8.28
CA ALA A 63 -2.46 0.38 9.39
C ALA A 63 -3.28 -0.87 9.05
N ILE A 64 -3.83 -0.96 7.83
CA ILE A 64 -4.56 -2.13 7.35
C ILE A 64 -3.64 -3.36 7.32
N LEU A 65 -2.45 -3.24 6.72
CA LEU A 65 -1.51 -4.36 6.59
C LEU A 65 -1.02 -4.85 7.96
N THR A 66 -0.74 -3.93 8.89
CA THR A 66 -0.35 -4.27 10.27
C THR A 66 -1.48 -5.01 10.99
N ALA A 67 -2.72 -4.51 10.95
CA ALA A 67 -3.86 -5.13 11.60
C ALA A 67 -4.16 -6.53 11.01
N VAL A 68 -4.08 -6.67 9.69
CA VAL A 68 -4.23 -7.97 9.01
C VAL A 68 -3.12 -8.93 9.43
N GLY A 69 -1.87 -8.46 9.50
CA GLY A 69 -0.74 -9.27 9.98
C GLY A 69 -0.93 -9.74 11.43
N GLU A 70 -1.42 -8.89 12.31
CA GLU A 70 -1.77 -9.28 13.70
C GLU A 70 -2.87 -10.34 13.73
N ALA A 71 -3.95 -10.15 12.96
CA ALA A 71 -5.03 -11.15 12.86
C ALA A 71 -4.52 -12.49 12.29
N MET A 72 -3.64 -12.46 11.29
CA MET A 72 -3.04 -13.67 10.71
C MET A 72 -2.15 -14.43 11.71
N ARG A 73 -1.42 -13.72 12.58
CA ARG A 73 -0.63 -14.34 13.67
C ARG A 73 -1.51 -15.06 14.68
N GLN A 74 -2.72 -14.55 14.94
CA GLN A 74 -3.69 -15.20 15.83
C GLN A 74 -4.45 -16.35 15.17
N ALA A 75 -4.50 -16.38 13.83
CA ALA A 75 -5.17 -17.44 13.09
C ALA A 75 -4.37 -18.76 13.15
N SER A 76 -5.04 -19.83 13.58
CA SER A 76 -4.49 -21.19 13.61
C SER A 76 -4.74 -22.00 12.33
N GLN A 77 -5.57 -21.51 11.43
CA GLN A 77 -5.98 -22.20 10.19
C GLN A 77 -5.56 -21.38 8.98
N ASP A 78 -4.92 -22.04 8.00
CA ASP A 78 -4.47 -21.39 6.76
C ASP A 78 -5.65 -20.82 5.97
N ALA A 79 -6.81 -21.49 5.99
CA ALA A 79 -8.04 -20.98 5.37
C ALA A 79 -8.49 -19.63 5.95
N THR A 80 -8.23 -19.37 7.24
CA THR A 80 -8.52 -18.06 7.85
C THR A 80 -7.53 -17.01 7.39
N ARG A 81 -6.24 -17.37 7.28
CA ARG A 81 -5.20 -16.47 6.76
C ARG A 81 -5.47 -16.10 5.29
N ALA A 82 -5.88 -17.06 4.46
CA ALA A 82 -6.27 -16.81 3.07
C ALA A 82 -7.41 -15.77 2.96
N LYS A 83 -8.48 -15.92 3.75
CA LYS A 83 -9.59 -14.95 3.78
C LYS A 83 -9.18 -13.55 4.23
N LEU A 84 -8.29 -13.48 5.23
CA LEU A 84 -7.72 -12.20 5.68
C LEU A 84 -6.89 -11.55 4.58
N ALA A 85 -6.11 -12.34 3.83
CA ALA A 85 -5.30 -11.85 2.72
C ALA A 85 -6.17 -11.32 1.57
N GLU A 86 -7.20 -12.07 1.16
CA GLU A 86 -8.15 -11.65 0.12
C GLU A 86 -8.84 -10.33 0.49
N SER A 87 -9.30 -10.23 1.74
CA SER A 87 -9.95 -9.00 2.26
C SER A 87 -8.99 -7.81 2.22
N ALA A 88 -7.75 -8.01 2.67
CA ALA A 88 -6.71 -6.98 2.65
C ALA A 88 -6.40 -6.49 1.24
N VAL A 89 -6.31 -7.40 0.26
CA VAL A 89 -6.12 -7.03 -1.16
C VAL A 89 -7.25 -6.14 -1.65
N GLY A 90 -8.50 -6.48 -1.30
CA GLY A 90 -9.67 -5.68 -1.66
C GLY A 90 -9.63 -4.26 -1.09
N TRP A 91 -9.13 -4.08 0.13
CA TRP A 91 -9.02 -2.77 0.78
C TRP A 91 -7.83 -1.94 0.27
N ILE A 92 -6.71 -2.59 -0.05
CA ILE A 92 -5.46 -1.91 -0.40
C ILE A 92 -5.42 -1.47 -1.87
N LYS A 93 -6.01 -2.23 -2.80
CA LYS A 93 -5.97 -1.89 -4.24
C LYS A 93 -6.49 -0.48 -4.57
N PRO A 94 -7.64 -0.02 -4.02
CA PRO A 94 -8.12 1.34 -4.24
C PRO A 94 -7.16 2.42 -3.69
N LEU A 95 -6.52 2.15 -2.54
CA LEU A 95 -5.56 3.07 -1.92
C LEU A 95 -4.29 3.19 -2.75
N ILE A 96 -3.79 2.08 -3.32
CA ILE A 96 -2.67 2.09 -4.28
C ILE A 96 -3.02 2.96 -5.50
N GLY A 97 -4.23 2.79 -6.05
CA GLY A 97 -4.71 3.60 -7.18
C GLY A 97 -4.71 5.09 -6.84
N ARG A 98 -5.24 5.46 -5.67
CA ARG A 98 -5.29 6.86 -5.21
C ARG A 98 -3.90 7.45 -4.97
N ALA A 99 -2.99 6.71 -4.34
CA ALA A 99 -1.60 7.12 -4.16
C ALA A 99 -0.89 7.33 -5.52
N GLY A 100 -1.13 6.43 -6.47
CA GLY A 100 -0.65 6.55 -7.85
C GLY A 100 -1.21 7.80 -8.56
N GLY A 101 -2.48 8.12 -8.34
CA GLY A 101 -3.10 9.35 -8.87
C GLY A 101 -2.40 10.61 -8.35
N ILE A 102 -2.08 10.67 -7.05
CA ILE A 102 -1.34 11.80 -6.48
C ILE A 102 0.05 11.95 -7.11
N ILE A 103 0.81 10.86 -7.24
CA ILE A 103 2.15 10.87 -7.84
C ILE A 103 2.11 11.37 -9.29
N ASN A 104 1.08 11.00 -10.05
CA ASN A 104 0.92 11.40 -11.45
C ASN A 104 0.25 12.77 -11.64
N GLY A 105 -0.07 13.49 -10.56
CA GLY A 105 -0.73 14.80 -10.63
C GLY A 105 -2.22 14.76 -10.96
N GLN A 106 -2.85 13.58 -10.87
CA GLN A 106 -4.29 13.36 -11.09
C GLN A 106 -5.10 13.47 -9.79
N GLY A 107 -4.59 14.19 -8.78
CA GLY A 107 -5.12 14.25 -7.40
C GLY A 107 -6.58 14.72 -7.24
N CYS A 108 -7.28 15.02 -8.32
CA CYS A 108 -8.71 15.31 -8.35
C CYS A 108 -9.36 15.06 -9.72
N GLU A 109 -8.92 14.05 -10.49
CA GLU A 109 -9.76 13.59 -11.60
C GLU A 109 -10.97 12.87 -11.00
N ALA A 110 -12.03 13.66 -10.76
CA ALA A 110 -13.38 13.17 -10.63
C ALA A 110 -13.56 12.05 -11.64
N ASP A 111 -13.77 10.86 -11.09
CA ASP A 111 -14.17 9.62 -11.73
C ASP A 111 -14.73 9.88 -13.15
N VAL A 112 -13.92 9.62 -14.17
CA VAL A 112 -14.33 9.80 -15.57
C VAL A 112 -15.55 8.93 -15.86
N ASP A 113 -15.75 7.84 -15.11
CA ASP A 113 -16.96 7.01 -15.18
C ASP A 113 -18.19 7.69 -14.55
N TYR A 114 -18.03 8.62 -13.59
CA TYR A 114 -19.14 9.40 -13.04
C TYR A 114 -19.66 10.48 -14.03
N ILE A 115 -18.76 11.08 -14.81
CA ILE A 115 -19.09 12.10 -15.83
C ILE A 115 -19.72 11.46 -17.09
N MET A 116 -19.44 10.19 -17.38
CA MET A 116 -20.03 9.48 -18.53
C MET A 116 -21.38 8.82 -18.22
N ALA A 117 -21.80 8.79 -16.94
CA ALA A 117 -23.02 8.10 -16.48
C ALA A 117 -24.14 9.04 -16.00
N HIS A 118 -23.94 10.36 -16.01
CA HIS A 118 -24.94 11.40 -15.70
C HIS A 118 -24.85 12.57 -16.68
#